data_AF-M6VM62-F1
#
_entry.id   AF-M6VM62-F1
#
_cell.length_a   1.000
_cell.length_b   1.000
_cell.length_c   1.000
_cell.angle_alpha   90.00
_cell.angle_beta   90.00
_cell.angle_gamma   90.00
#
_symmetry.space_group_name_H-M   'P 1'
#
loop_
_entity.id
_entity.type
_entity.pdbx_description
1 polymer ?
#
loop_
_entity_poly.entity_id
_entity_poly.type
_entity_poly.pdbx_seq_one_letter_code
_entity_poly.pdbx_strand_id
1 'polypeptide(L)'
;MNNTPIGRMVNIVVMIEEFIRMMNNNPNDFQKGSQTLEDILAAKGDTPTESSEPLSNSFGPNLSQRATDRMADQEANLNPNSPWGRMVSKFSIEFLLRVHLRKCEFETVRKLIISGKVTGEENLRLIRDSLLKMEKNINVDKVLASYLEEMTELRRLAQRKLNAVSKPNTF
;
A
#
# COMPACT_ATOMS: atom_id res chain seq x y z
N MET A 1 -22.85 24.26 13.99
CA MET A 1 -21.95 23.89 12.87
C MET A 1 -20.89 22.82 13.22
N ASN A 2 -20.78 22.36 14.48
CA ASN A 2 -19.73 21.42 14.90
C ASN A 2 -20.02 19.91 14.68
N ASN A 3 -21.22 19.53 14.23
CA ASN A 3 -21.60 18.11 14.05
C ASN A 3 -21.75 17.65 12.60
N THR A 4 -21.47 18.52 11.63
CA THR A 4 -21.46 18.11 10.21
C THR A 4 -20.19 17.29 9.92
N PRO A 5 -20.21 16.33 8.97
CA PRO A 5 -19.01 15.60 8.56
C PRO A 5 -17.85 16.53 8.18
N ILE A 6 -18.16 17.67 7.55
CA ILE A 6 -17.18 18.70 7.21
C ILE A 6 -16.63 19.42 8.46
N GLY A 7 -17.47 19.75 9.45
CA GLY A 7 -17.01 20.38 10.69
C GLY A 7 -16.09 19.47 11.51
N ARG A 8 -16.35 18.16 11.51
CA ARG A 8 -15.45 17.16 12.13
C ARG A 8 -14.12 17.06 11.39
N MET A 9 -14.14 17.07 10.06
CA MET A 9 -12.92 17.01 9.26
C MET A 9 -12.05 18.25 9.46
N VAL A 10 -12.64 19.45 9.46
CA VAL A 10 -11.92 20.70 9.73
C VAL A 10 -11.29 20.69 11.12
N ASN A 11 -12.03 20.24 12.14
CA ASN A 11 -11.49 20.15 13.51
C ASN A 11 -10.28 19.20 13.59
N ILE A 12 -10.37 18.02 12.96
CA ILE A 12 -9.26 17.07 12.90
C ILE A 12 -8.05 17.66 12.17
N VAL A 13 -8.26 18.31 11.02
CA VAL A 13 -7.17 18.91 10.23
C VAL A 13 -6.45 20.00 11.04
N VAL A 14 -7.20 20.89 11.69
CA VAL A 14 -6.62 21.95 12.55
C VAL A 14 -5.81 21.33 13.70
N MET A 15 -6.34 20.29 14.36
CA MET A 15 -5.61 19.63 15.45
C MET A 15 -4.30 18.96 14.95
N ILE A 16 -4.31 18.37 13.76
CA ILE A 16 -3.10 17.77 13.17
C ILE A 16 -2.07 18.85 12.80
N GLU A 17 -2.51 19.96 12.23
CA GLU A 17 -1.64 21.07 11.83
C GLU A 17 -0.96 21.71 13.05
N GLU A 18 -1.74 21.92 14.13
CA GLU A 18 -1.22 22.41 15.40
C GLU A 18 -0.27 21.41 16.07
N PHE A 19 -0.54 20.11 15.97
CA PHE A 19 0.36 19.06 16.46
C PHE A 19 1.70 19.06 15.71
N ILE A 20 1.67 19.17 14.38
CA ILE A 20 2.89 19.27 13.55
C ILE A 20 3.67 20.54 13.92
N ARG A 21 2.99 21.67 14.10
CA ARG A 21 3.61 22.93 14.55
C ARG A 21 4.27 22.78 15.92
N MET A 22 3.62 22.11 16.86
CA MET A 22 4.18 21.83 18.19
C MET A 22 5.40 20.92 18.14
N MET A 23 5.38 19.87 17.30
CA MET A 23 6.53 18.99 17.09
C MET A 23 7.73 19.73 16.48
N ASN A 24 7.49 20.57 15.49
CA ASN A 24 8.54 21.35 14.84
C ASN A 24 9.15 22.43 15.75
N ASN A 25 8.36 22.97 16.69
CA ASN A 25 8.85 23.97 17.64
C ASN A 25 9.65 23.34 18.80
N ASN A 26 9.42 22.08 19.16
CA ASN A 26 10.11 21.38 20.24
C ASN A 26 10.72 20.05 19.77
N PRO A 27 11.62 20.04 18.77
CA PRO A 27 12.14 18.80 18.20
C PRO A 27 12.93 17.96 19.23
N ASN A 28 13.54 18.63 20.21
CA ASN A 28 14.39 18.00 21.24
C ASN A 28 13.59 17.19 22.29
N ASP A 29 12.33 17.53 22.53
CA ASP A 29 11.51 16.85 23.54
C ASP A 29 11.05 15.47 23.06
N PHE A 30 10.85 15.32 21.75
CA PHE A 30 10.48 14.04 21.13
C PHE A 30 11.68 13.11 20.92
N GLN A 31 12.87 13.67 20.71
CA GLN A 31 14.10 12.89 20.61
C GLN A 31 14.50 12.29 21.97
N LYS A 32 14.28 13.02 23.08
CA LYS A 32 14.49 12.51 24.43
C LYS A 32 13.61 11.31 24.79
N GLY A 33 12.38 11.26 24.30
CA GLY A 33 11.47 10.13 24.56
C GLY A 33 11.96 8.80 23.96
N SER A 34 12.50 8.83 22.74
CA SER A 34 13.12 7.66 22.10
C SER A 34 14.34 7.20 22.88
N GLN A 35 15.22 8.14 23.24
CA GLN A 35 16.44 7.82 23.98
C GLN A 35 16.13 7.25 25.37
N THR A 36 15.12 7.79 26.05
CA THR A 36 14.71 7.30 27.38
C THR A 36 14.12 5.88 27.31
N LEU A 37 13.37 5.56 26.25
CA LEU A 37 12.86 4.20 26.04
C LEU A 37 13.99 3.21 25.73
N GLU A 38 14.95 3.61 24.90
CA GLU A 38 16.16 2.83 24.61
C GLU A 38 16.98 2.60 25.88
N ASP A 39 17.14 3.62 26.72
CA ASP A 39 17.85 3.53 28.00
C ASP A 39 17.12 2.62 29.00
N ILE A 40 15.79 2.64 29.05
CA ILE A 40 14.99 1.74 29.90
C ILE A 40 15.08 0.28 29.40
N LEU A 41 15.07 0.06 28.08
CA LEU A 41 15.25 -1.26 27.48
C LEU A 41 16.66 -1.80 27.74
N ALA A 42 17.69 -0.96 27.62
CA ALA A 42 19.07 -1.32 27.94
C ALA A 42 19.27 -1.59 29.44
N ALA A 43 18.61 -0.81 30.31
CA ALA A 43 18.67 -0.98 31.76
C ALA A 43 17.92 -2.23 32.26
N LYS A 44 16.95 -2.76 31.49
CA LYS A 44 16.16 -3.93 31.88
C LYS A 44 16.78 -5.28 31.55
N GLY A 45 17.91 -5.34 30.83
CA GLY A 45 18.72 -6.56 30.73
C GLY A 45 18.01 -7.82 30.23
N ASP A 46 16.88 -7.71 29.52
CA ASP A 46 16.18 -8.86 28.95
C ASP A 46 16.76 -9.18 27.57
N THR A 47 17.76 -10.05 27.54
CA THR A 47 18.02 -10.90 26.38
C THR A 47 16.79 -11.78 26.15
N PRO A 48 16.16 -11.81 24.95
CA PRO A 48 15.06 -12.71 24.71
C PRO A 48 15.61 -14.13 24.59
N THR A 49 15.57 -14.87 25.69
CA THR A 49 15.67 -16.33 25.68
C THR A 49 14.38 -16.87 25.07
N GLU A 50 14.53 -17.65 24.00
CA GLU A 50 13.46 -18.46 23.42
C GLU A 50 12.81 -19.31 24.52
N SER A 51 11.52 -19.08 24.76
CA SER A 51 10.68 -20.04 25.46
C SER A 51 9.34 -20.15 24.73
N SER A 52 9.24 -21.25 24.00
CA SER A 52 8.08 -21.82 23.36
C SER A 52 6.97 -22.19 24.35
N GLU A 53 5.76 -21.65 24.18
CA GLU A 53 4.49 -22.39 24.35
C GLU A 53 3.37 -21.69 23.53
N PRO A 54 2.58 -22.42 22.71
CA PRO A 54 1.53 -21.81 21.89
C PRO A 54 0.19 -21.84 22.64
N LEU A 55 -0.33 -20.66 23.00
CA LEU A 55 -1.74 -20.52 23.34
C LEU A 55 -2.57 -20.40 22.05
N SER A 56 -3.24 -21.51 21.72
CA SER A 56 -4.21 -21.63 20.64
C SER A 56 -5.40 -20.70 20.88
N ASN A 57 -5.42 -19.57 20.18
CA ASN A 57 -6.63 -18.79 19.91
C ASN A 57 -6.85 -18.74 18.40
N SER A 58 -7.55 -19.75 17.91
CA SER A 58 -8.11 -19.80 16.56
C SER A 58 -9.21 -18.75 16.43
N PHE A 59 -8.89 -17.57 15.89
CA PHE A 59 -9.80 -16.68 15.13
C PHE A 59 -8.98 -15.52 14.53
N GLY A 60 -8.35 -15.78 13.38
CA GLY A 60 -7.64 -14.77 12.59
C GLY A 60 -6.83 -15.42 11.46
N PRO A 61 -6.71 -14.80 10.27
CA PRO A 61 -5.90 -15.37 9.19
C PRO A 61 -4.44 -15.48 9.64
N ASN A 62 -3.81 -16.63 9.37
CA ASN A 62 -2.43 -16.97 9.74
C ASN A 62 -1.44 -15.82 9.45
N LEU A 63 -0.99 -15.14 10.51
CA LEU A 63 0.10 -14.17 10.50
C LEU A 63 1.44 -14.91 10.66
N SER A 64 1.83 -15.69 9.65
CA SER A 64 3.20 -16.25 9.59
C SER A 64 3.65 -16.49 8.14
N GLN A 65 3.42 -15.51 7.28
CA GLN A 65 4.28 -15.32 6.11
C GLN A 65 4.98 -13.99 6.30
N ARG A 66 6.29 -14.04 6.51
CA ARG A 66 7.12 -12.83 6.55
C ARG A 66 7.04 -12.22 5.15
N ALA A 67 7.00 -10.89 5.06
CA ALA A 67 6.90 -10.17 3.77
C ALA A 67 8.06 -10.53 2.79
N THR A 68 9.13 -11.15 3.27
CA THR A 68 10.27 -11.68 2.51
C THR A 68 9.99 -13.00 1.80
N ASP A 69 9.04 -13.82 2.27
CA ASP A 69 8.92 -15.21 1.78
C ASP A 69 8.18 -15.30 0.43
N ARG A 70 7.50 -14.24 0.00
CA ARG A 70 6.89 -14.12 -1.34
C ARG A 70 7.81 -13.50 -2.39
N MET A 71 8.98 -12.99 -2.01
CA MET A 71 9.84 -12.24 -2.95
C MET A 71 10.43 -13.16 -4.02
N ALA A 72 10.65 -14.45 -3.72
CA ALA A 72 11.36 -15.36 -4.62
C ALA A 72 10.64 -15.65 -5.95
N ASP A 73 9.30 -15.60 -6.01
CA ASP A 73 8.56 -16.05 -7.20
C ASP A 73 8.27 -14.94 -8.23
N GLN A 74 8.51 -13.66 -7.91
CA GLN A 74 8.23 -12.52 -8.81
C GLN A 74 9.47 -11.82 -9.38
N GLU A 75 10.67 -12.37 -9.15
CA GLU A 75 11.95 -11.74 -9.51
C GLU A 75 12.34 -11.82 -10.99
N ALA A 76 11.57 -12.51 -11.83
CA ALA A 76 11.88 -12.65 -13.25
C ALA A 76 11.60 -11.33 -14.01
N ASN A 77 12.63 -10.48 -14.16
CA ASN A 77 12.74 -9.27 -15.01
C ASN A 77 12.63 -7.89 -14.33
N LEU A 78 13.04 -7.74 -13.07
CA LEU A 78 13.15 -6.40 -12.47
C LEU A 78 14.61 -5.91 -12.50
N ASN A 79 14.92 -4.92 -13.34
CA ASN A 79 16.22 -4.24 -13.29
C ASN A 79 16.33 -3.47 -11.96
N PRO A 80 17.28 -3.82 -11.07
CA PRO A 80 17.41 -3.22 -9.73
C PRO A 80 17.77 -1.72 -9.76
N ASN A 81 18.34 -1.23 -10.87
CA ASN A 81 18.67 0.18 -11.04
C ASN A 81 17.49 1.04 -11.54
N SER A 82 16.39 0.41 -11.98
CA SER A 82 15.18 1.13 -12.37
C SER A 82 14.51 1.76 -11.14
N PRO A 83 13.91 2.97 -11.25
CA PRO A 83 13.11 3.55 -10.16
C PRO A 83 12.05 2.58 -9.61
N TRP A 84 11.42 1.78 -10.48
CA TRP A 84 10.48 0.74 -10.07
C TRP A 84 11.16 -0.39 -9.28
N GLY A 85 12.30 -0.89 -9.74
CA GLY A 85 13.05 -1.94 -9.04
C GLY A 85 13.45 -1.54 -7.62
N ARG A 86 13.93 -0.29 -7.46
CA ARG A 86 14.25 0.29 -6.14
C ARG A 86 13.04 0.44 -5.20
N MET A 87 11.83 0.58 -5.75
CA MET A 87 10.61 0.65 -4.95
C MET A 87 10.14 -0.74 -4.52
N VAL A 88 10.15 -1.72 -5.44
CA VAL A 88 9.74 -3.10 -5.16
C VAL A 88 10.69 -3.79 -4.17
N SER A 89 11.96 -3.38 -4.10
CA SER A 89 12.89 -3.86 -3.07
C SER A 89 12.56 -3.39 -1.65
N LYS A 90 11.75 -2.32 -1.50
CA LYS A 90 11.43 -1.71 -0.20
C LYS A 90 9.96 -1.88 0.19
N PHE A 91 9.07 -1.97 -0.79
CA PHE A 91 7.63 -2.00 -0.61
C PHE A 91 7.01 -3.09 -1.48
N SER A 92 5.88 -3.64 -1.03
CA SER A 92 5.14 -4.61 -1.83
C SER A 92 4.55 -3.98 -3.10
N ILE A 93 4.46 -4.77 -4.17
CA ILE A 93 3.82 -4.34 -5.43
C ILE A 93 2.37 -3.91 -5.16
N GLU A 94 1.64 -4.66 -4.33
CA GLU A 94 0.27 -4.32 -3.94
C GLU A 94 0.17 -2.92 -3.32
N PHE A 95 1.07 -2.57 -2.40
CA PHE A 95 1.10 -1.25 -1.78
C PHE A 95 1.36 -0.16 -2.82
N LEU A 96 2.37 -0.35 -3.67
CA LEU A 96 2.74 0.60 -4.73
C LEU A 96 1.58 0.83 -5.71
N LEU A 97 0.88 -0.24 -6.11
CA LEU A 97 -0.31 -0.15 -6.95
C LEU A 97 -1.43 0.66 -6.29
N ARG A 98 -1.70 0.43 -4.99
CA ARG A 98 -2.70 1.22 -4.25
C ARG A 98 -2.34 2.70 -4.18
N VAL A 99 -1.06 3.03 -4.02
CA VAL A 99 -0.57 4.42 -4.01
C VAL A 99 -0.82 5.08 -5.38
N HIS A 100 -0.38 4.45 -6.47
CA HIS A 100 -0.56 5.00 -7.82
C HIS A 100 -2.05 5.16 -8.18
N LEU A 101 -2.89 4.19 -7.83
CA LEU A 101 -4.34 4.27 -8.08
C LEU A 101 -5.00 5.39 -7.28
N ARG A 102 -4.59 5.62 -6.02
CA ARG A 102 -5.12 6.72 -5.20
C ARG A 102 -4.71 8.10 -5.74
N LYS A 103 -3.52 8.20 -6.33
CA LYS A 103 -3.01 9.42 -6.98
C LYS A 103 -3.55 9.60 -8.41
N CYS A 104 -4.40 8.69 -8.90
CA CYS A 104 -4.89 8.68 -10.29
C CYS A 104 -3.75 8.62 -11.33
N GLU A 105 -2.62 8.00 -10.99
CA GLU A 105 -1.48 7.83 -11.91
C GLU A 105 -1.69 6.62 -12.84
N PHE A 106 -2.83 6.59 -13.55
CA PHE A 106 -3.27 5.44 -14.35
C PHE A 106 -2.28 5.06 -15.45
N GLU A 107 -1.66 6.06 -16.09
CA GLU A 107 -0.69 5.82 -17.16
C GLU A 107 0.59 5.14 -16.66
N THR A 108 1.00 5.41 -15.42
CA THR A 108 2.10 4.68 -14.77
C THR A 108 1.73 3.21 -14.62
N VAL A 109 0.54 2.92 -14.11
CA VAL A 109 0.06 1.53 -13.95
C VAL A 109 -0.06 0.84 -15.30
N ARG A 110 -0.56 1.53 -16.34
CA ARG A 110 -0.63 1.03 -17.71
C ARG A 110 0.74 0.59 -18.23
N LYS A 111 1.76 1.44 -18.09
CA LYS A 111 3.14 1.14 -18.48
C LYS A 111 3.70 -0.06 -17.72
N LEU A 112 3.40 -0.18 -16.42
CA LEU A 112 3.85 -1.32 -15.60
C LEU A 112 3.24 -2.65 -16.07
N ILE A 113 1.95 -2.66 -16.44
CA ILE A 113 1.29 -3.86 -17.00
C ILE A 113 1.85 -4.20 -18.38
N ILE A 114 2.03 -3.22 -19.27
CA ILE A 114 2.52 -3.44 -20.64
C ILE A 114 3.96 -3.94 -20.63
N SER A 115 4.80 -3.36 -19.79
CA SER A 115 6.21 -3.76 -19.65
C SER A 115 6.41 -5.10 -18.92
N GLY A 116 5.34 -5.76 -18.48
CA GLY A 116 5.43 -7.06 -17.81
C GLY A 116 5.96 -6.99 -16.37
N LYS A 117 6.05 -5.79 -15.78
CA LYS A 117 6.46 -5.61 -14.37
C LYS A 117 5.35 -5.97 -13.38
N VAL A 118 4.11 -5.98 -13.85
CA VAL A 118 2.92 -6.38 -13.09
C VAL A 118 2.17 -7.43 -13.89
N THR A 119 2.40 -8.70 -13.56
CA THR A 119 1.84 -9.88 -14.24
C THR A 119 1.06 -10.79 -13.32
N GLY A 120 1.27 -10.71 -11.99
CA GLY A 120 0.59 -11.54 -11.00
C GLY A 120 -0.93 -11.41 -11.07
N GLU A 121 -1.63 -12.53 -10.98
CA GLU A 121 -3.08 -12.60 -11.07
C GLU A 121 -3.75 -11.75 -9.99
N GLU A 122 -3.23 -11.82 -8.77
CA GLU A 122 -3.66 -11.06 -7.60
C GLU A 122 -3.53 -9.55 -7.84
N ASN A 123 -2.43 -9.13 -8.46
CA ASN A 123 -2.17 -7.72 -8.76
C ASN A 123 -3.08 -7.19 -9.88
N LEU A 124 -3.29 -7.98 -10.93
CA LEU A 124 -4.21 -7.64 -12.03
C LEU A 124 -5.67 -7.56 -11.52
N ARG A 125 -6.05 -8.46 -10.62
CA ARG A 125 -7.37 -8.47 -9.97
C ARG A 125 -7.57 -7.23 -9.10
N LEU A 126 -6.58 -6.88 -8.27
CA LEU A 126 -6.58 -5.66 -7.46
C LEU A 126 -6.82 -4.41 -8.31
N ILE A 127 -6.10 -4.28 -9.43
CA ILE A 127 -6.22 -3.12 -10.33
C ILE A 127 -7.64 -3.06 -10.90
N ARG A 128 -8.15 -4.17 -11.44
CA ARG A 128 -9.51 -4.23 -12.00
C ARG A 128 -10.58 -3.84 -10.99
N ASP A 129 -10.53 -4.42 -9.79
CA ASP A 129 -11.56 -4.22 -8.76
C ASP A 129 -11.52 -2.80 -8.20
N SER A 130 -10.31 -2.24 -8.05
CA SER A 130 -10.12 -0.84 -7.65
C SER A 130 -10.71 0.13 -8.68
N LEU A 131 -10.42 -0.08 -9.98
CA LEU A 131 -10.96 0.76 -11.05
C LEU A 131 -12.48 0.64 -11.15
N LEU A 132 -13.04 -0.56 -11.02
CA LEU A 132 -14.49 -0.75 -11.01
C LEU A 132 -15.16 0.01 -9.84
N LYS A 133 -14.52 0.04 -8.68
CA LYS A 133 -15.02 0.81 -7.53
C LYS A 133 -14.89 2.32 -7.77
N MET A 134 -13.80 2.76 -8.38
CA MET A 134 -13.59 4.16 -8.75
C MET A 134 -14.64 4.63 -9.77
N GLU A 135 -14.90 3.84 -10.82
CA GLU A 135 -15.93 4.12 -11.83
C GLU A 135 -17.33 4.32 -11.22
N LYS A 136 -17.70 3.52 -10.21
CA LYS A 136 -18.99 3.67 -9.50
C LYS A 136 -19.11 4.97 -8.70
N ASN A 137 -17.98 5.57 -8.31
CA ASN A 137 -17.93 6.75 -7.46
C ASN A 137 -17.74 8.06 -8.23
N ILE A 138 -17.78 8.04 -9.56
CA ILE A 138 -17.56 9.23 -10.41
C ILE A 138 -18.58 10.34 -10.12
N ASN A 139 -19.81 10.00 -9.77
CA ASN A 139 -20.85 10.99 -9.44
C ASN A 139 -20.58 11.70 -8.10
N VAL A 140 -19.72 11.14 -7.25
CA VAL A 140 -19.36 11.69 -5.93
C VAL A 140 -18.10 12.56 -6.05
N ASP A 141 -17.15 12.16 -6.88
CA ASP A 141 -15.88 12.88 -7.09
C ASP A 141 -15.76 13.37 -8.54
N LYS A 142 -15.92 14.68 -8.75
CA LYS A 142 -15.84 15.31 -10.07
C LYS A 142 -14.43 15.25 -10.68
N VAL A 143 -13.38 15.12 -9.87
CA VAL A 143 -12.00 14.94 -10.37
C VAL A 143 -11.87 13.56 -11.02
N LEU A 144 -12.57 12.57 -10.49
CA LEU A 144 -12.56 11.22 -11.05
C LEU A 144 -13.26 11.15 -12.42
N ALA A 145 -14.22 12.05 -12.66
CA ALA A 145 -14.92 12.15 -13.94
C ALA A 145 -13.99 12.50 -15.10
N SER A 146 -12.95 13.32 -14.89
CA SER A 146 -11.99 13.65 -15.95
C SER A 146 -11.12 12.47 -16.35
N TYR A 147 -11.04 11.42 -15.52
CA TYR A 147 -10.22 10.23 -15.77
C TYR A 147 -11.05 9.01 -16.21
N LEU A 148 -12.34 9.17 -16.50
CA LEU A 148 -13.24 8.04 -16.80
C LEU A 148 -12.74 7.17 -17.96
N GLU A 149 -12.26 7.80 -19.04
CA GLU A 149 -11.76 7.09 -20.21
C GLU A 149 -10.52 6.26 -19.85
N GLU A 150 -9.55 6.88 -19.18
CA GLU A 150 -8.29 6.26 -18.75
C GLU A 150 -8.54 5.08 -17.79
N MET A 151 -9.46 5.24 -16.85
CA MET A 151 -9.88 4.16 -15.94
C MET A 151 -10.49 2.99 -16.72
N THR A 152 -11.38 3.28 -17.68
CA THR A 152 -12.05 2.28 -18.50
C THR A 152 -11.04 1.51 -19.36
N GLU A 153 -10.10 2.22 -19.98
CA GLU A 153 -9.03 1.61 -20.76
C GLU A 153 -8.14 0.71 -19.92
N LEU A 154 -7.68 1.22 -18.76
CA LEU A 154 -6.79 0.47 -17.87
C LEU A 154 -7.50 -0.78 -17.32
N ARG A 155 -8.79 -0.68 -17.00
CA ARG A 155 -9.61 -1.83 -16.56
C ARG A 155 -9.72 -2.88 -17.67
N ARG A 156 -9.97 -2.46 -18.91
CA ARG A 156 -10.01 -3.37 -20.08
C ARG A 156 -8.66 -4.06 -20.31
N LEU A 157 -7.56 -3.32 -20.19
CA LEU A 157 -6.21 -3.86 -20.29
C LEU A 157 -5.95 -4.91 -19.20
N ALA A 158 -6.24 -4.57 -17.94
CA ALA A 158 -6.07 -5.46 -16.80
C ALA A 158 -6.91 -6.74 -16.96
N GLN A 159 -8.18 -6.62 -17.38
CA GLN A 159 -9.05 -7.78 -17.62
C GLN A 159 -8.53 -8.67 -18.75
N ARG A 160 -8.03 -8.08 -19.85
CA ARG A 160 -7.45 -8.84 -20.97
C ARG A 160 -6.23 -9.64 -20.51
N LYS A 161 -5.34 -9.02 -19.73
CA LYS A 161 -4.16 -9.68 -19.16
C LYS A 161 -4.55 -10.75 -18.16
N LEU A 162 -5.53 -10.49 -17.30
CA LEU A 162 -6.06 -11.46 -16.35
C LEU A 162 -6.59 -12.71 -17.07
N ASN A 163 -7.39 -12.52 -18.13
CA ASN A 163 -7.91 -13.63 -18.93
C ASN A 163 -6.80 -14.44 -19.63
N ALA A 164 -5.68 -13.81 -19.98
CA ALA A 164 -4.54 -14.49 -20.57
C ALA A 164 -3.78 -15.34 -19.54
N VAL A 165 -3.71 -14.89 -18.28
CA VAL A 165 -3.09 -15.63 -17.17
C VAL A 165 -4.00 -16.78 -16.69
N SER A 166 -5.32 -16.57 -16.64
CA SER A 166 -6.27 -17.59 -16.19
C SER A 166 -6.53 -18.72 -17.19
N LYS A 167 -6.13 -18.57 -18.46
CA LYS A 167 -6.14 -19.67 -19.42
C LYS A 167 -4.82 -20.42 -19.28
N PRO A 168 -4.78 -21.64 -18.71
CA PRO A 168 -3.57 -22.44 -18.76
C PRO A 168 -3.24 -22.66 -20.24
N ASN A 169 -1.99 -22.40 -20.64
CA ASN A 169 -1.49 -22.75 -21.96
C ASN A 169 -1.59 -24.27 -22.09
N THR A 170 -2.67 -24.76 -22.68
CA THR A 170 -2.79 -26.14 -23.13
C THR A 170 -1.94 -26.29 -24.38
N PHE A 171 -0.74 -26.83 -24.21
CA PHE A 171 0.06 -27.46 -25.27
C PHE A 171 0.43 -28.86 -24.82
#